data_AF-A0A843JV66-F1
#
_entry.id   AF-A0A843JV66-F1
#
_cell.length_a   1.000
_cell.length_b   1.000
_cell.length_c   1.000
_cell.angle_alpha   90.00
_cell.angle_beta   90.00
_cell.angle_gamma   90.00
#
_symmetry.space_group_name_H-M   'P 1'
#
loop_
_entity.id
_entity.type
_entity.pdbx_description
1 polymer ?
#
loop_
_entity_poly.entity_id
_entity_poly.type
_entity_poly.pdbx_seq_one_letter_code
_entity_poly.pdbx_strand_id
1 'polypeptide(L)'
;MKKKRDNRRDFVYSIFIRYSILLVSSLGNLWIFYFIFAPLTVCAVYFLLSLFFNASLIGNTIVLSGVSSPIEIIDSCVAGAAYFLLLILNLSVPDIKIGKRIKLLLCAFASFFVFNVLRITILSLIFVSNPGLFDITHKLSWYIGSVILVVAIWFIEVKIFKIKGIPFYSDIKSIFKYTK
;
A
#
# COMPACT_ATOMS: atom_id res chain seq x y z
N MET A 1 16.67 14.72 37.18
CA MET A 1 16.13 15.61 36.11
C MET A 1 16.61 15.27 34.69
N LYS A 2 17.88 14.90 34.45
CA LYS A 2 18.40 14.52 33.11
C LYS A 2 17.56 13.46 32.37
N LYS A 3 17.18 12.37 33.04
CA LYS A 3 16.41 11.25 32.46
C LYS A 3 15.01 11.63 31.94
N LYS A 4 14.35 12.62 32.55
CA LYS A 4 13.02 13.11 32.13
C LYS A 4 13.12 14.09 30.95
N ARG A 5 14.24 14.81 30.85
CA ARG A 5 14.54 15.76 29.75
C ARG A 5 14.99 15.03 28.48
N ASP A 6 15.70 13.91 28.61
CA ASP A 6 16.06 13.03 27.48
C ASP A 6 14.83 12.44 26.80
N ASN A 7 13.94 11.85 27.61
CA ASN A 7 12.72 11.20 27.12
C ASN A 7 11.81 12.15 26.33
N ARG A 8 11.84 13.45 26.63
CA ARG A 8 11.08 14.48 25.89
C ARG A 8 11.71 14.79 24.54
N ARG A 9 13.05 14.89 24.46
CA ARG A 9 13.76 15.12 23.20
C ARG A 9 13.56 13.93 22.26
N ASP A 10 13.76 12.72 22.76
CA ASP A 10 13.59 11.49 21.98
C ASP A 10 12.17 11.35 21.41
N PHE A 11 11.16 11.73 22.20
CA PHE A 11 9.77 11.80 21.76
C PHE A 11 9.56 12.79 20.61
N VAL A 12 10.05 14.03 20.74
CA VAL A 12 9.92 15.07 19.70
C VAL A 12 10.65 14.66 18.42
N TYR A 13 11.87 14.12 18.54
CA TYR A 13 12.63 13.60 17.40
C TYR A 13 11.89 12.46 16.69
N SER A 14 11.32 11.52 17.44
CA SER A 14 10.55 10.39 16.89
C SER A 14 9.33 10.86 16.09
N ILE A 15 8.58 11.85 16.61
CA ILE A 15 7.49 12.49 15.87
C ILE A 15 8.04 13.14 14.60
N PHE A 16 9.02 14.03 14.74
CA PHE A 16 9.56 14.78 13.61
C PHE A 16 10.02 13.87 12.47
N ILE A 17 10.76 12.80 12.78
CA ILE A 17 11.23 11.83 11.78
C ILE A 17 10.06 11.12 11.10
N ARG A 18 9.10 10.58 11.85
CA ARG A 18 7.96 9.84 11.27
C ARG A 18 7.14 10.73 10.33
N TYR A 19 6.84 11.96 10.74
CA TYR A 19 6.06 12.89 9.91
C TYR A 19 6.87 13.44 8.73
N SER A 20 8.19 13.63 8.88
CA SER A 20 9.05 13.98 7.75
C SER A 20 9.07 12.88 6.69
N ILE A 21 9.14 11.60 7.09
CA ILE A 21 9.04 10.46 6.16
C ILE A 21 7.68 10.47 5.44
N LEU A 22 6.58 10.77 6.15
CA LEU A 22 5.25 10.84 5.54
C LEU A 22 5.12 11.99 4.55
N LEU A 23 5.72 13.15 4.84
CA LEU A 23 5.73 14.28 3.93
C LEU A 23 6.58 13.99 2.69
N VAL A 24 7.81 13.50 2.87
CA VAL A 24 8.71 13.20 1.74
C VAL A 24 8.13 12.10 0.86
N SER A 25 7.49 11.08 1.45
CA SER A 25 6.90 9.98 0.68
C SER A 25 5.64 10.36 -0.11
N SER A 26 5.01 11.49 0.20
CA SER A 26 3.87 12.01 -0.57
C SER A 26 4.29 12.90 -1.75
N LEU A 27 5.53 13.41 -1.76
CA LEU A 27 6.05 14.28 -2.83
C LEU A 27 6.11 13.56 -4.17
N GLY A 28 6.07 14.35 -5.25
CA GLY A 28 6.19 13.84 -6.61
C GLY A 28 5.06 12.90 -7.01
N ASN A 29 3.82 13.13 -6.53
CA ASN A 29 2.66 12.31 -6.84
C ASN A 29 2.87 10.82 -6.51
N LEU A 30 3.39 10.51 -5.30
CA LEU A 30 3.62 9.13 -4.86
C LEU A 30 4.65 8.35 -5.70
N TRP A 31 5.55 9.05 -6.40
CA TRP A 31 6.55 8.47 -7.29
C TRP A 31 7.34 7.31 -6.68
N ILE A 32 7.70 7.39 -5.39
CA ILE A 32 8.43 6.32 -4.69
C ILE A 32 7.66 4.99 -4.73
N PHE A 33 6.34 5.03 -4.57
CA PHE A 33 5.51 3.83 -4.60
C PHE A 33 5.41 3.26 -6.01
N TYR A 34 5.25 4.11 -7.03
CA TYR A 34 5.21 3.63 -8.42
C TYR A 34 6.56 3.09 -8.88
N PHE A 35 7.66 3.75 -8.52
CA PHE A 35 9.02 3.29 -8.82
C PHE A 35 9.30 1.88 -8.29
N ILE A 36 8.81 1.56 -7.08
CA ILE A 36 9.00 0.25 -6.46
C ILE A 36 7.97 -0.77 -6.95
N PHE A 37 6.68 -0.44 -6.88
CA PHE A 37 5.61 -1.41 -7.05
C PHE A 37 5.15 -1.58 -8.50
N ALA A 38 5.36 -0.61 -9.40
CA ALA A 38 5.01 -0.78 -10.81
C ALA A 38 5.78 -1.94 -11.48
N PRO A 39 7.13 -1.99 -11.44
CA PRO A 39 7.85 -3.10 -12.06
C PRO A 39 7.50 -4.44 -11.43
N LEU A 40 7.33 -4.49 -10.10
CA LEU A 40 6.91 -5.71 -9.40
C LEU A 40 5.51 -6.17 -9.84
N THR A 41 4.57 -5.24 -9.98
CA THR A 41 3.19 -5.55 -10.37
C THR A 41 3.16 -6.05 -11.81
N VAL A 42 3.85 -5.37 -12.73
CA VAL A 42 3.94 -5.76 -14.15
C VAL A 42 4.51 -7.17 -14.28
N CYS A 43 5.65 -7.44 -13.66
CA CYS A 43 6.29 -8.75 -13.73
C CYS A 43 5.42 -9.85 -13.10
N ALA A 44 4.78 -9.59 -11.96
CA ALA A 44 3.95 -10.58 -11.29
C ALA A 44 2.67 -10.92 -12.08
N VAL A 45 2.00 -9.89 -12.64
CA VAL A 45 0.81 -10.08 -13.48
C VAL A 45 1.18 -10.78 -14.79
N TYR A 46 2.28 -10.36 -15.44
CA TYR A 46 2.79 -11.04 -16.63
C TYR A 46 3.05 -12.51 -16.36
N PHE A 47 3.76 -12.84 -15.28
CA PHE A 47 4.03 -14.23 -14.89
C PHE A 47 2.74 -15.03 -14.73
N LEU A 48 1.73 -14.50 -14.02
CA LEU A 48 0.46 -15.20 -13.82
C LEU A 48 -0.33 -15.39 -15.12
N LEU A 49 -0.39 -14.37 -15.98
CA LEU A 49 -1.10 -14.47 -17.27
C LEU A 49 -0.40 -15.42 -18.24
N SER A 50 0.93 -15.50 -18.19
CA SER A 50 1.73 -16.43 -18.99
C SER A 50 1.44 -17.91 -18.68
N LEU A 51 0.82 -18.21 -17.53
CA LEU A 51 0.38 -19.57 -17.19
C LEU A 51 -0.85 -20.01 -17.98
N PHE A 52 -1.63 -19.06 -18.50
CA PHE A 52 -2.91 -19.32 -19.18
C PHE A 52 -2.87 -18.98 -20.67
N PHE A 53 -2.02 -18.03 -21.06
CA PHE A 53 -1.94 -17.50 -22.42
C PHE A 53 -0.50 -17.42 -22.90
N ASN A 54 -0.31 -17.45 -24.21
CA ASN A 54 0.98 -17.10 -24.81
C ASN A 54 1.14 -15.57 -24.80
N ALA A 55 1.78 -15.07 -23.74
CA ALA A 55 1.93 -13.66 -23.43
C ALA A 55 3.33 -13.15 -23.79
N SER A 56 3.41 -11.88 -24.20
CA SER A 56 4.66 -11.15 -24.36
C SER A 56 4.58 -9.81 -23.60
N LEU A 57 5.72 -9.33 -23.11
CA LEU A 57 5.80 -8.10 -22.32
C LEU A 57 6.61 -7.04 -23.09
N ILE A 58 5.99 -5.88 -23.33
CA ILE A 58 6.61 -4.71 -23.96
C ILE A 58 6.41 -3.53 -23.02
N GLY A 59 7.45 -3.12 -22.31
CA GLY A 59 7.34 -2.07 -21.28
C GLY A 59 6.36 -2.46 -20.17
N ASN A 60 5.30 -1.67 -19.99
CA ASN A 60 4.22 -1.92 -19.03
C ASN A 60 2.98 -2.58 -19.67
N THR A 61 3.10 -3.01 -20.92
CA THR A 61 2.00 -3.56 -21.71
C THR A 61 2.19 -5.06 -21.93
N ILE A 62 1.19 -5.83 -21.58
CA ILE A 62 1.12 -7.28 -21.77
C ILE A 62 0.28 -7.57 -23.01
N VAL A 63 0.88 -8.22 -24.01
CA VAL A 63 0.23 -8.59 -25.25
C VAL A 63 -0.05 -10.09 -25.21
N LEU A 64 -1.32 -10.47 -25.36
CA LEU A 64 -1.76 -11.86 -25.35
C LEU A 64 -2.05 -12.33 -26.77
N SER A 65 -1.48 -13.46 -27.17
CA SER A 65 -1.74 -14.05 -28.49
C SER A 65 -3.21 -14.45 -28.62
N GLY A 66 -3.87 -14.03 -29.70
CA GLY A 66 -5.29 -14.32 -29.94
C GLY A 66 -6.27 -13.35 -29.27
N VAL A 67 -5.79 -12.31 -28.59
CA VAL A 67 -6.61 -11.23 -28.02
C VAL A 67 -6.33 -9.94 -28.80
N SER A 68 -7.39 -9.25 -29.23
CA SER A 68 -7.28 -8.06 -30.08
C SER A 68 -6.77 -6.81 -29.35
N SER A 69 -6.94 -6.76 -28.03
CA SER A 69 -6.57 -5.59 -27.21
C SER A 69 -5.48 -5.95 -26.19
N PRO A 70 -4.38 -5.17 -26.12
CA PRO A 70 -3.34 -5.38 -25.13
C PRO A 70 -3.78 -4.90 -23.74
N ILE A 71 -3.12 -5.40 -22.69
CA ILE A 71 -3.37 -5.04 -21.30
C ILE A 71 -2.25 -4.13 -20.82
N GLU A 72 -2.55 -2.86 -20.60
CA GLU A 72 -1.59 -1.88 -20.08
C GLU A 72 -1.73 -1.71 -18.56
N ILE A 73 -0.62 -1.84 -17.83
CA ILE A 73 -0.57 -1.58 -16.39
C ILE A 73 -0.19 -0.11 -16.16
N ILE A 74 -1.18 0.69 -15.80
CA ILE A 74 -1.02 2.11 -15.44
C ILE A 74 -0.94 2.30 -13.92
N ASP A 75 -0.56 3.51 -13.48
CA ASP A 75 -0.37 3.85 -12.07
C ASP A 75 -1.59 3.56 -11.19
N SER A 76 -2.81 3.76 -11.71
CA SER A 76 -4.04 3.43 -10.99
C SER A 76 -4.19 1.92 -10.71
N CYS A 77 -3.65 1.06 -11.58
CA CYS A 77 -3.59 -0.37 -11.34
C CYS A 77 -2.64 -0.71 -10.20
N VAL A 78 -1.47 -0.05 -10.13
CA VAL A 78 -0.47 -0.24 -9.07
C VAL A 78 -1.02 0.21 -7.71
N ALA A 79 -1.93 1.20 -7.70
CA ALA A 79 -2.60 1.69 -6.50
C ALA A 79 -1.65 2.28 -5.45
N GLY A 80 -0.72 3.15 -5.88
CA GLY A 80 0.27 3.83 -5.02
C GLY A 80 -0.35 4.52 -3.79
N ALA A 81 -1.53 5.11 -3.94
CA ALA A 81 -2.26 5.76 -2.85
C ALA A 81 -2.63 4.80 -1.70
N ALA A 82 -2.90 3.54 -1.98
CA ALA A 82 -3.23 2.54 -0.96
C ALA A 82 -2.00 2.15 -0.13
N TYR A 83 -0.84 1.98 -0.78
CA TYR A 83 0.42 1.78 -0.07
C TYR A 83 0.78 2.99 0.79
N PHE A 84 0.56 4.20 0.28
CA PHE A 84 0.77 5.42 1.06
C PHE A 84 -0.16 5.52 2.27
N LEU A 85 -1.43 5.15 2.12
CA LEU A 85 -2.37 5.11 3.24
C LEU A 85 -1.94 4.08 4.31
N LEU A 86 -1.50 2.89 3.90
CA LEU A 86 -0.95 1.88 4.83
C LEU A 86 0.32 2.37 5.53
N LEU A 87 1.19 3.13 4.82
CA LEU A 87 2.35 3.79 5.41
C LEU A 87 1.94 4.82 6.45
N ILE A 88 0.95 5.66 6.14
CA ILE A 88 0.39 6.65 7.07
C ILE A 88 -0.12 5.95 8.32
N LEU A 89 -0.98 4.94 8.19
CA LEU A 89 -1.58 4.25 9.33
C LEU A 89 -0.50 3.64 10.24
N ASN A 90 0.53 3.03 9.67
CA ASN A 90 1.61 2.42 10.43
C ASN A 90 2.61 3.43 11.03
N LEU A 91 2.97 4.50 10.30
CA LEU A 91 3.90 5.52 10.82
C LEU A 91 3.24 6.46 11.82
N SER A 92 1.94 6.71 11.72
CA SER A 92 1.23 7.64 12.60
C SER A 92 0.91 7.05 13.98
N VAL A 93 1.25 5.77 14.23
CA VAL A 93 1.16 5.18 15.57
C VAL A 93 2.47 5.35 16.34
N PRO A 94 2.43 5.98 17.55
CA PRO A 94 3.60 6.13 18.41
C PRO A 94 3.98 4.82 19.12
N ASP A 95 5.14 4.86 19.80
CA ASP A 95 5.61 3.81 20.73
C ASP A 95 5.77 2.40 20.13
N ILE A 96 5.89 2.29 18.81
CA ILE A 96 6.27 1.05 18.12
C ILE A 96 7.79 1.05 17.89
N LYS A 97 8.46 0.04 18.46
CA LYS A 97 9.89 -0.24 18.23
C LYS A 97 10.18 -0.40 16.73
N ILE A 98 11.32 0.11 16.26
CA ILE A 98 11.68 0.13 14.83
C ILE A 98 11.60 -1.25 14.16
N GLY A 99 12.13 -2.31 14.78
CA GLY A 99 12.07 -3.65 14.22
C GLY A 99 10.64 -4.20 14.09
N LYS A 100 9.74 -3.84 15.01
CA LYS A 100 8.31 -4.19 14.91
C LYS A 100 7.62 -3.37 13.83
N ARG A 101 8.00 -2.09 13.68
CA ARG A 101 7.46 -1.18 12.66
C ARG A 101 7.82 -1.62 11.25
N ILE A 102 9.05 -2.09 11.03
CA ILE A 102 9.46 -2.66 9.73
C ILE A 102 8.65 -3.92 9.42
N LYS A 103 8.46 -4.83 10.39
CA LYS A 103 7.64 -6.03 10.21
C LYS A 103 6.18 -5.71 9.87
N LEU A 104 5.62 -4.68 10.51
CA LEU A 104 4.29 -4.16 10.20
C LEU A 104 4.24 -3.67 8.74
N LEU A 105 5.09 -2.72 8.37
CA LEU A 105 5.10 -2.17 7.00
C LEU A 105 5.28 -3.26 5.92
N LEU A 106 6.18 -4.22 6.16
CA LEU A 106 6.35 -5.36 5.26
C LEU A 106 5.09 -6.23 5.17
N CYS A 107 4.41 -6.47 6.29
CA CYS A 107 3.16 -7.24 6.31
C CYS A 107 2.05 -6.52 5.53
N ALA A 108 1.83 -5.24 5.80
CA ALA A 108 0.87 -4.40 5.06
C ALA A 108 1.15 -4.40 3.56
N PHE A 109 2.38 -4.07 3.17
CA PHE A 109 2.74 -3.92 1.76
C PHE A 109 2.72 -5.25 1.02
N ALA A 110 3.23 -6.33 1.61
CA ALA A 110 3.17 -7.65 0.99
C ALA A 110 1.72 -8.13 0.84
N SER A 111 0.89 -7.96 1.87
CA SER A 111 -0.52 -8.35 1.81
C SER A 111 -1.25 -7.59 0.71
N PHE A 112 -1.13 -6.25 0.70
CA PHE A 112 -1.79 -5.44 -0.33
C PHE A 112 -1.27 -5.76 -1.73
N PHE A 113 0.05 -5.96 -1.90
CA PHE A 113 0.65 -6.34 -3.17
C PHE A 113 0.05 -7.64 -3.72
N VAL A 114 -0.03 -8.70 -2.90
CA VAL A 114 -0.61 -9.98 -3.31
C VAL A 114 -2.06 -9.81 -3.77
N PHE A 115 -2.90 -9.14 -2.97
CA PHE A 115 -4.29 -8.92 -3.34
C PHE A 115 -4.44 -8.03 -4.59
N ASN A 116 -3.56 -7.03 -4.77
CA ASN A 116 -3.60 -6.15 -5.92
C ASN A 116 -3.19 -6.89 -7.22
N VAL A 117 -2.15 -7.73 -7.17
CA VAL A 117 -1.75 -8.59 -8.29
C VAL A 117 -2.86 -9.56 -8.66
N LEU A 118 -3.50 -10.19 -7.67
CA LEU A 118 -4.65 -11.07 -7.92
C LEU A 118 -5.82 -10.30 -8.53
N ARG A 119 -6.14 -9.10 -8.03
CA ARG A 119 -7.19 -8.24 -8.58
C ARG A 119 -6.94 -7.95 -10.06
N ILE A 120 -5.74 -7.50 -10.41
CA ILE A 120 -5.39 -7.17 -11.80
C ILE A 120 -5.45 -8.41 -12.69
N THR A 121 -4.96 -9.56 -12.20
CA THR A 121 -4.99 -10.81 -12.95
C THR A 121 -6.43 -11.24 -13.21
N ILE A 122 -7.31 -11.23 -12.20
CA ILE A 122 -8.73 -11.59 -12.35
C ILE A 122 -9.42 -10.63 -13.33
N LEU A 123 -9.20 -9.32 -13.21
CA LEU A 123 -9.77 -8.33 -14.13
C LEU A 123 -9.28 -8.54 -15.56
N SER A 124 -8.02 -8.94 -15.74
CA SER A 124 -7.44 -9.28 -17.05
C SER A 124 -8.11 -10.51 -17.65
N LEU A 125 -8.37 -11.55 -16.85
CA LEU A 125 -9.12 -12.74 -17.29
C LEU A 125 -10.56 -12.41 -17.68
N ILE A 126 -11.24 -11.54 -16.91
CA ILE A 126 -12.59 -11.06 -17.22
C ILE A 126 -12.56 -10.24 -18.52
N PHE A 127 -11.58 -9.37 -18.70
CA PHE A 127 -11.43 -8.58 -19.92
C PHE A 127 -11.32 -9.46 -21.17
N VAL A 128 -10.53 -10.54 -21.11
CA VAL A 128 -10.35 -11.46 -22.24
C VAL A 128 -11.60 -12.30 -22.52
N SER A 129 -12.30 -12.74 -21.47
CA SER A 129 -13.45 -13.65 -21.61
C SER A 129 -14.79 -12.95 -21.82
N ASN A 130 -15.01 -11.81 -21.17
CA ASN A 130 -16.24 -11.01 -21.26
C ASN A 130 -15.93 -9.50 -21.06
N PRO A 131 -15.53 -8.80 -22.13
CA PRO A 131 -15.22 -7.37 -22.07
C PRO A 131 -16.36 -6.49 -21.52
N GLY A 132 -17.62 -6.92 -21.69
CA GLY A 132 -18.79 -6.17 -21.21
C GLY A 132 -18.91 -6.11 -19.69
N LEU A 133 -18.39 -7.11 -18.97
CA LEU A 133 -18.37 -7.13 -17.50
C LEU A 133 -17.20 -6.34 -16.90
N PHE A 134 -16.14 -6.12 -17.69
CA PHE A 134 -14.90 -5.53 -17.20
C PHE A 134 -15.11 -4.16 -16.54
N ASP A 135 -15.83 -3.24 -17.19
CA ASP A 135 -15.96 -1.85 -16.69
C ASP A 135 -16.65 -1.80 -15.31
N ILE A 136 -17.73 -2.57 -15.15
CA ILE A 136 -18.47 -2.65 -13.88
C ILE A 136 -17.61 -3.30 -12.80
N THR A 137 -16.99 -4.45 -13.09
CA THR A 137 -16.15 -5.16 -12.11
C THR A 137 -14.91 -4.33 -11.74
N HIS A 138 -14.30 -3.65 -12.70
CA HIS A 138 -13.17 -2.76 -12.48
C HIS A 138 -13.53 -1.63 -11.53
N LYS A 139 -14.58 -0.86 -11.84
CA LYS A 139 -15.05 0.26 -10.99
C LYS A 139 -15.44 -0.20 -9.59
N LEU A 140 -16.17 -1.33 -9.48
CA LEU A 140 -16.57 -1.90 -8.20
C LEU A 140 -15.34 -2.32 -7.35
N SER A 141 -14.40 -3.04 -7.97
CA SER A 141 -13.18 -3.48 -7.29
C SER A 141 -12.28 -2.30 -6.88
N TRP A 142 -12.29 -1.23 -7.67
CA TRP A 142 -11.49 -0.04 -7.41
C TRP A 142 -12.09 0.83 -6.31
N TYR A 143 -13.35 1.25 -6.41
CA TYR A 143 -13.92 2.19 -5.44
C TYR A 143 -14.27 1.53 -4.10
N ILE A 144 -14.84 0.32 -4.13
CA ILE A 144 -15.32 -0.35 -2.93
C ILE A 144 -14.29 -1.37 -2.45
N GLY A 145 -13.81 -2.23 -3.37
CA GLY A 145 -12.90 -3.32 -3.03
C GLY A 145 -11.59 -2.84 -2.40
N SER A 146 -10.96 -1.81 -2.95
CA SER A 146 -9.67 -1.34 -2.44
C SER A 146 -9.77 -0.70 -1.05
N VAL A 147 -10.85 0.05 -0.77
CA VAL A 147 -11.06 0.69 0.54
C VAL A 147 -11.27 -0.37 1.60
N ILE A 148 -12.15 -1.34 1.33
CA ILE A 148 -12.40 -2.46 2.25
C ILE A 148 -11.11 -3.24 2.50
N LEU A 149 -10.34 -3.51 1.45
CA LEU A 149 -9.08 -4.25 1.55
C LEU A 149 -8.06 -3.52 2.44
N VAL A 150 -7.82 -2.22 2.23
CA VAL A 150 -6.86 -1.45 3.04
C VAL A 150 -7.29 -1.41 4.50
N VAL A 151 -8.58 -1.18 4.75
CA VAL A 151 -9.15 -1.17 6.10
C VAL A 151 -9.01 -2.54 6.77
N ALA A 152 -9.31 -3.62 6.04
CA ALA A 152 -9.18 -4.99 6.53
C ALA A 152 -7.73 -5.33 6.88
N ILE A 153 -6.77 -5.02 5.99
CA ILE A 153 -5.33 -5.20 6.24
C ILE A 153 -4.94 -4.48 7.53
N TRP A 154 -5.31 -3.20 7.67
CA TRP A 154 -4.98 -2.43 8.86
C TRP A 154 -5.54 -3.05 10.15
N PHE A 155 -6.82 -3.42 10.17
CA PHE A 155 -7.41 -4.03 11.37
C PHE A 155 -6.81 -5.40 11.71
N ILE A 156 -6.47 -6.19 10.69
CA ILE A 156 -5.77 -7.46 10.86
C ILE A 156 -4.39 -7.22 11.48
N GLU A 157 -3.64 -6.22 11.01
CA GLU A 157 -2.34 -5.86 11.59
C GLU A 157 -2.46 -5.41 13.05
N VAL A 158 -3.43 -4.54 13.35
CA VAL A 158 -3.71 -4.09 14.72
C VAL A 158 -3.94 -5.29 15.65
N LYS A 159 -4.70 -6.30 15.18
CA LYS A 159 -4.99 -7.52 15.94
C LYS A 159 -3.76 -8.42 16.08
N ILE A 160 -3.06 -8.74 14.99
CA ILE A 160 -1.90 -9.66 14.98
C ILE A 160 -0.76 -9.09 15.81
N PHE A 161 -0.43 -7.82 15.61
CA PHE A 161 0.70 -7.18 16.27
C PHE A 161 0.32 -6.52 17.60
N LYS A 162 -0.94 -6.61 18.03
CA LYS A 162 -1.43 -6.04 19.31
C LYS A 162 -1.06 -4.56 19.44
N ILE A 163 -1.41 -3.78 18.42
CA ILE A 163 -1.15 -2.33 18.39
C ILE A 163 -2.09 -1.66 19.40
N LYS A 164 -1.53 -0.87 20.32
CA LYS A 164 -2.30 -0.17 21.38
C LYS A 164 -2.57 1.31 21.08
N GLY A 165 -1.76 1.92 20.22
CA GLY A 165 -1.87 3.32 19.86
C GLY A 165 -2.83 3.52 18.70
N ILE A 166 -3.45 4.69 18.65
CA ILE A 166 -4.34 5.12 17.58
C ILE A 166 -3.54 6.08 16.68
N PRO A 167 -3.56 5.89 15.34
CA PRO A 167 -2.90 6.78 14.39
C PRO A 167 -3.24 8.25 14.67
N PHE A 168 -2.22 9.11 14.73
CA PHE A 168 -2.30 10.56 15.02
C PHE A 168 -2.78 10.92 16.43
N TYR A 169 -3.90 10.36 16.88
CA TYR A 169 -4.53 10.70 18.15
C TYR A 169 -3.61 10.47 19.35
N SER A 170 -2.89 9.34 19.37
CA SER A 170 -1.98 9.03 20.47
C SER A 170 -0.80 10.01 20.56
N ASP A 171 -0.31 10.53 19.43
CA ASP A 171 0.73 11.55 19.39
C ASP A 171 0.21 12.90 19.90
N ILE A 172 -0.95 13.35 19.40
CA ILE A 172 -1.61 14.59 19.82
C ILE A 172 -1.85 14.58 21.34
N LYS A 173 -2.44 13.49 21.87
CA LYS A 173 -2.69 13.30 23.31
C LYS A 173 -1.40 13.41 24.13
N SER A 174 -0.30 12.87 23.62
CA SER A 174 1.00 12.91 24.29
C SER A 174 1.60 14.32 24.29
N ILE A 175 1.50 15.06 23.19
CA ILE A 175 1.95 16.46 23.09
C ILE A 175 1.22 17.33 24.14
N PHE A 176 -0.12 17.25 24.20
CA PHE A 176 -0.91 18.02 25.17
C PHE A 176 -0.49 17.76 26.63
N LYS A 177 -0.11 16.51 26.96
CA LYS A 177 0.38 16.15 28.30
C LYS A 177 1.72 16.79 28.63
N TYR A 178 2.58 17.06 27.64
CA TYR A 178 3.88 17.69 27.86
C TYR A 178 3.82 19.22 27.90
N THR A 179 2.80 19.83 27.30
CA THR A 179 2.62 21.30 27.28
C THR A 179 1.95 21.82 28.55
N LYS A 180 1.19 20.97 29.24
CA LYS A 180 0.58 21.23 30.55
C LYS A 180 1.56 20.94 31.69
#